data_AF-A0A5D2SF37-F1
#
_entry.id   AF-A0A5D2SF37-F1
#
_cell.length_a   1.000
_cell.length_b   1.000
_cell.length_c   1.000
_cell.angle_alpha   90.00
_cell.angle_beta   90.00
_cell.angle_gamma   90.00
#
_symmetry.space_group_name_H-M   'P 1'
#
loop_
_entity.id
_entity.type
_entity.pdbx_description
1 polymer ?
#
loop_
_entity_poly.entity_id
_entity_poly.type
_entity_poly.pdbx_seq_one_letter_code
_entity_poly.pdbx_strand_id
1 'polypeptide(L)'
;MILFFFFDDIEAGIEERHKVATDENELKTSDGGFVAPHINSFGHNFRDYHVQSERQKGVEEFYRTNHINQTVRRMRQECGKMERVEMSIWECCELLNEYVDESDPDLDEPQIQHLLQTAEAIRKDYPDEDWLHLTALIHDLGKVLLHPAFGELPQWAMVGDTFPVGCAFDESIVDHKENPDNKNPAYNTKYGIYSEGCGLHNVLMSWGHDDYMCGAYMHLINEEDIENLKWLKIFNKFDLYSKSKVHIRVEKVKPYYLYLINKYFPAKLKWQCGS
;
A
#
# COMPACT_ATOMS: atom_id res chain seq x y z
N MET A 1 -4.60 6.57 -2.18
CA MET A 1 -3.82 7.58 -2.91
C MET A 1 -2.79 6.93 -3.86
N ILE A 2 -2.52 5.63 -3.71
CA ILE A 2 -1.66 4.79 -4.60
C ILE A 2 -2.12 4.72 -6.07
N LEU A 3 -3.43 4.75 -6.35
CA LEU A 3 -3.95 4.73 -7.75
C LEU A 3 -3.54 5.95 -8.59
N PHE A 4 -3.09 7.05 -7.96
CA PHE A 4 -2.73 8.27 -8.71
C PHE A 4 -1.35 8.22 -9.36
N PHE A 5 -0.44 7.34 -8.94
CA PHE A 5 0.93 7.35 -9.49
C PHE A 5 1.09 6.62 -10.83
N PHE A 6 0.13 5.80 -11.25
CA PHE A 6 0.26 4.94 -12.44
C PHE A 6 -0.74 5.26 -13.56
N PHE A 7 -1.71 6.13 -13.32
CA PHE A 7 -2.87 6.24 -14.21
C PHE A 7 -3.26 7.69 -14.49
N ASP A 8 -2.47 8.39 -15.29
CA ASP A 8 -2.85 9.72 -15.83
C ASP A 8 -4.12 9.66 -16.70
N ASP A 9 -4.53 8.47 -17.18
CA ASP A 9 -5.67 8.26 -18.08
C ASP A 9 -7.01 7.90 -17.38
N ILE A 10 -7.08 7.84 -16.02
CA ILE A 10 -8.30 7.47 -15.27
C ILE A 10 -9.11 8.71 -14.80
N GLU A 11 -9.01 9.86 -15.48
CA GLU A 11 -9.93 10.98 -15.20
C GLU A 11 -11.33 10.80 -15.83
N ALA A 12 -11.54 9.82 -16.72
CA ALA A 12 -12.75 9.78 -17.55
C ALA A 12 -13.88 8.82 -17.09
N GLY A 13 -13.81 8.19 -15.92
CA GLY A 13 -14.69 7.05 -15.58
C GLY A 13 -15.37 7.03 -14.21
N ILE A 14 -15.01 7.92 -13.29
CA ILE A 14 -15.54 7.92 -11.90
C ILE A 14 -16.34 9.21 -11.66
N GLU A 15 -17.23 9.56 -12.58
CA GLU A 15 -18.27 10.56 -12.29
C GLU A 15 -19.61 9.85 -12.07
N GLU A 16 -20.22 10.17 -10.92
CA GLU A 16 -21.52 9.75 -10.42
C GLU A 16 -21.70 8.28 -10.00
N ARG A 17 -21.46 8.01 -8.71
CA ARG A 17 -22.45 7.36 -7.82
C ARG A 17 -21.97 7.33 -6.36
N HIS A 18 -22.19 8.41 -5.61
CA HIS A 18 -22.25 8.33 -4.15
C HIS A 18 -23.37 9.20 -3.58
N LYS A 19 -24.50 8.55 -3.30
CA LYS A 19 -25.33 8.85 -2.13
C LYS A 19 -25.76 7.53 -1.53
N VAL A 20 -24.85 6.93 -0.77
CA VAL A 20 -25.22 5.88 0.18
C VAL A 20 -25.05 6.51 1.56
N ALA A 21 -26.19 6.84 2.18
CA ALA A 21 -26.23 7.19 3.58
C ALA A 21 -26.02 5.90 4.38
N THR A 22 -24.96 5.82 5.18
CA THR A 22 -24.77 4.71 6.12
C THR A 22 -24.49 5.27 7.50
N ASP A 23 -25.49 5.08 8.35
CA ASP A 23 -25.47 5.24 9.80
C ASP A 23 -24.39 4.33 10.41
N GLU A 24 -23.66 4.83 11.42
CA GLU A 24 -22.41 4.26 11.95
C GLU A 24 -22.52 2.89 12.65
N ASN A 25 -23.66 2.18 12.53
CA ASN A 25 -23.93 0.94 13.29
C ASN A 25 -24.48 -0.25 12.47
N GLU A 26 -24.47 -0.22 11.13
CA GLU A 26 -24.95 -1.36 10.31
C GLU A 26 -24.07 -1.75 9.12
N LEU A 27 -22.78 -1.99 9.33
CA LEU A 27 -22.09 -3.02 8.54
C LEU A 27 -21.94 -4.29 9.40
N LYS A 28 -23.05 -5.00 9.56
CA LYS A 28 -23.08 -6.29 10.23
C LYS A 28 -22.40 -7.31 9.31
N THR A 29 -21.21 -7.76 9.67
CA THR A 29 -20.66 -9.03 9.18
C THR A 29 -21.68 -10.11 9.48
N SER A 30 -22.12 -10.88 8.48
CA SER A 30 -22.90 -12.10 8.74
C SER A 30 -22.13 -13.02 9.69
N ASP A 31 -22.83 -13.78 10.54
CA ASP A 31 -22.23 -14.87 11.33
C ASP A 31 -21.33 -15.73 10.41
N GLY A 32 -20.00 -15.65 10.58
CA GLY A 32 -19.01 -16.30 9.70
C GLY A 32 -18.00 -15.39 8.98
N GLY A 33 -17.98 -14.09 9.29
CA GLY A 33 -17.00 -13.12 8.77
C GLY A 33 -15.53 -13.46 9.09
N PHE A 34 -14.61 -12.73 8.47
CA PHE A 34 -13.17 -12.90 8.59
C PHE A 34 -12.71 -12.66 10.02
N VAL A 35 -12.17 -13.72 10.61
CA VAL A 35 -11.57 -13.74 11.93
C VAL A 35 -10.08 -13.52 11.76
N ALA A 36 -9.58 -12.38 12.25
CA ALA A 36 -8.16 -12.10 12.27
C ALA A 36 -7.45 -13.14 13.16
N PRO A 37 -6.39 -13.81 12.66
CA PRO A 37 -5.60 -14.70 13.48
C PRO A 37 -4.86 -13.91 14.58
N HIS A 38 -4.61 -14.58 15.70
CA HIS A 38 -3.90 -13.96 16.84
C HIS A 38 -2.37 -13.86 16.63
N ILE A 39 -1.81 -14.68 15.73
CA ILE A 39 -0.39 -14.77 15.43
C ILE A 39 -0.18 -14.85 13.92
N ASN A 40 0.96 -14.35 13.44
CA ASN A 40 1.35 -14.36 12.03
C ASN A 40 1.80 -15.76 11.56
N SER A 41 2.18 -15.86 10.29
CA SER A 41 2.59 -17.12 9.66
C SER A 41 3.87 -17.74 10.27
N PHE A 42 4.61 -16.97 11.08
CA PHE A 42 5.82 -17.41 11.78
C PHE A 42 5.59 -17.66 13.28
N GLY A 43 4.36 -17.48 13.77
CA GLY A 43 4.00 -17.73 15.17
C GLY A 43 4.26 -16.55 16.12
N HIS A 44 4.46 -15.35 15.59
CA HIS A 44 4.69 -14.12 16.37
C HIS A 44 3.47 -13.19 16.30
N ASN A 45 3.51 -12.08 17.06
CA ASN A 45 2.53 -11.01 16.87
C ASN A 45 2.73 -10.39 15.46
N PHE A 46 1.63 -9.95 14.85
CA PHE A 46 1.69 -9.21 13.58
C PHE A 46 2.46 -7.90 13.73
N ARG A 47 3.26 -7.54 12.72
CA ARG A 47 4.12 -6.34 12.69
C ARG A 47 5.05 -6.21 13.91
N ASP A 48 5.54 -7.34 14.44
CA ASP A 48 6.53 -7.33 15.52
C ASP A 48 7.96 -7.23 14.96
N TYR A 49 8.47 -6.00 14.87
CA TYR A 49 9.83 -5.72 14.37
C TYR A 49 10.94 -6.07 15.37
N HIS A 50 10.60 -6.34 16.64
CA HIS A 50 11.59 -6.57 17.71
C HIS A 50 11.72 -8.04 18.10
N VAL A 51 10.85 -8.91 17.59
CA VAL A 51 10.92 -10.35 17.83
C VAL A 51 12.20 -10.93 17.26
N GLN A 52 12.86 -11.78 18.05
CA GLN A 52 14.00 -12.55 17.57
C GLN A 52 13.53 -13.60 16.56
N SER A 53 13.80 -13.33 15.28
CA SER A 53 13.44 -14.19 14.16
C SER A 53 14.56 -14.21 13.12
N GLU A 54 14.51 -15.16 12.20
CA GLU A 54 15.45 -15.24 11.07
C GLU A 54 15.35 -14.00 10.15
N ARG A 55 14.17 -13.38 10.06
CA ARG A 55 13.91 -12.18 9.25
C ARG A 55 14.30 -10.87 9.95
N GLN A 56 14.39 -10.86 11.29
CA GLN A 56 14.58 -9.64 12.09
C GLN A 56 15.71 -8.74 11.56
N LYS A 57 16.92 -9.31 11.38
CA LYS A 57 18.08 -8.53 10.94
C LYS A 57 17.92 -7.97 9.53
N GLY A 58 17.25 -8.71 8.65
CA GLY A 58 16.97 -8.27 7.27
C GLY A 58 15.99 -7.10 7.27
N VAL A 59 14.91 -7.23 8.04
CA VAL A 59 13.88 -6.19 8.19
C VAL A 59 14.47 -4.92 8.86
N GLU A 60 15.28 -5.06 9.90
CA GLU A 60 15.96 -3.94 10.56
C GLU A 60 16.88 -3.18 9.60
N GLU A 61 17.75 -3.90 8.88
CA GLU A 61 18.66 -3.29 7.90
C GLU A 61 17.89 -2.68 6.70
N PHE A 62 16.78 -3.30 6.31
CA PHE A 62 15.86 -2.76 5.31
C PHE A 62 15.31 -1.40 5.74
N TYR A 63 14.66 -1.32 6.92
CA TYR A 63 14.03 -0.09 7.39
C TYR A 63 15.06 0.99 7.68
N ARG A 64 16.24 0.63 8.20
CA ARG A 64 17.37 1.56 8.35
C ARG A 64 17.77 2.17 7.01
N THR A 65 17.93 1.35 5.97
CA THR A 65 18.30 1.82 4.63
C THR A 65 17.20 2.65 3.98
N ASN A 66 15.95 2.19 4.10
CA ASN A 66 14.75 2.90 3.65
C ASN A 66 14.72 4.30 4.27
N HIS A 67 14.66 4.39 5.59
CA HIS A 67 14.46 5.66 6.28
C HIS A 67 15.62 6.64 6.11
N ILE A 68 16.87 6.18 5.95
CA ILE A 68 18.00 7.09 5.64
C ILE A 68 17.85 7.73 4.26
N ASN A 69 17.26 7.02 3.29
CA ASN A 69 17.19 7.47 1.90
C ASN A 69 15.84 8.10 1.52
N GLN A 70 14.76 7.91 2.28
CA GLN A 70 13.49 8.60 2.03
C GLN A 70 13.58 10.08 2.48
N THR A 71 14.03 10.96 1.58
CA THR A 71 14.24 12.40 1.85
C THR A 71 13.49 13.26 0.86
N VAL A 72 13.08 14.47 1.25
CA VAL A 72 12.39 15.43 0.37
C VAL A 72 13.16 15.64 -0.95
N ARG A 73 14.50 15.70 -0.87
CA ARG A 73 15.34 15.89 -2.05
C ARG A 73 15.19 14.74 -3.04
N ARG A 74 15.27 13.49 -2.59
CA ARG A 74 15.17 12.32 -3.46
C ARG A 74 13.76 12.17 -4.04
N MET A 75 12.74 12.35 -3.20
CA MET A 75 11.33 12.27 -3.64
C MET A 75 11.05 13.25 -4.79
N ARG A 76 11.66 14.45 -4.76
CA ARG A 76 11.51 15.46 -5.82
C ARG A 76 12.41 15.25 -7.04
N GLN A 77 13.56 14.59 -6.90
CA GLN A 77 14.58 14.51 -7.96
C GLN A 77 14.54 13.21 -8.77
N GLU A 78 14.06 12.13 -8.16
CA GLU A 78 14.12 10.79 -8.73
C GLU A 78 12.76 10.32 -9.26
N CYS A 79 11.68 11.09 -9.05
CA CYS A 79 10.36 10.84 -9.63
C CYS A 79 10.41 11.16 -11.14
N GLY A 80 9.89 10.26 -11.99
CA GLY A 80 9.68 10.56 -13.42
C GLY A 80 10.75 10.08 -14.41
N LYS A 81 11.58 9.09 -14.09
CA LYS A 81 12.57 8.50 -15.04
C LYS A 81 12.28 7.04 -15.43
N MET A 82 11.02 6.69 -15.63
CA MET A 82 10.65 5.33 -16.05
C MET A 82 10.35 5.29 -17.55
N GLU A 83 10.86 4.27 -18.24
CA GLU A 83 10.42 3.96 -19.60
C GLU A 83 8.99 3.43 -19.60
N ARG A 84 8.21 3.83 -20.60
CA ARG A 84 6.79 3.47 -20.70
C ARG A 84 6.65 1.97 -20.97
N VAL A 85 6.03 1.25 -20.05
CA VAL A 85 5.67 -0.17 -20.24
C VAL A 85 4.18 -0.28 -20.52
N GLU A 86 3.78 -1.07 -21.52
CA GLU A 86 2.38 -1.36 -21.79
C GLU A 86 2.04 -2.80 -21.39
N MET A 87 1.24 -2.95 -20.33
CA MET A 87 0.95 -4.26 -19.72
C MET A 87 -0.43 -4.26 -19.05
N SER A 88 -1.10 -5.41 -19.03
CA SER A 88 -2.36 -5.59 -18.31
C SER A 88 -2.12 -5.75 -16.79
N ILE A 89 -3.14 -5.43 -15.99
CA ILE A 89 -3.10 -5.61 -14.53
C ILE A 89 -2.74 -7.05 -14.16
N TRP A 90 -3.30 -8.04 -14.85
CA TRP A 90 -3.05 -9.43 -14.51
C TRP A 90 -1.63 -9.89 -14.87
N GLU A 91 -1.07 -9.42 -15.99
CA GLU A 91 0.34 -9.66 -16.32
C GLU A 91 1.26 -9.05 -15.24
N CYS A 92 0.93 -7.87 -14.71
CA CYS A 92 1.63 -7.28 -13.56
C CYS A 92 1.50 -8.15 -12.31
N CYS A 93 0.31 -8.68 -11.98
CA CYS A 93 0.17 -9.65 -10.88
C CYS A 93 1.06 -10.89 -11.08
N GLU A 94 1.18 -11.40 -12.31
CA GLU A 94 2.01 -12.58 -12.61
C GLU A 94 3.51 -12.29 -12.47
N LEU A 95 3.98 -11.09 -12.84
CA LEU A 95 5.37 -10.68 -12.60
C LEU A 95 5.74 -10.65 -11.11
N LEU A 96 4.77 -10.29 -10.25
CA LEU A 96 4.95 -10.29 -8.79
C LEU A 96 5.12 -11.69 -8.19
N ASN A 97 4.98 -12.75 -8.97
CA ASN A 97 5.32 -14.10 -8.52
C ASN A 97 6.83 -14.30 -8.28
N GLU A 98 7.67 -13.44 -8.84
CA GLU A 98 9.14 -13.50 -8.68
C GLU A 98 9.64 -12.72 -7.45
N TYR A 99 8.74 -12.03 -6.73
CA TYR A 99 9.09 -11.12 -5.65
C TYR A 99 8.57 -11.60 -4.29
N VAL A 100 9.47 -11.51 -3.30
CA VAL A 100 9.16 -11.65 -1.88
C VAL A 100 9.52 -10.32 -1.22
N ASP A 101 8.59 -9.75 -0.46
CA ASP A 101 8.78 -8.48 0.23
C ASP A 101 9.79 -8.66 1.38
N GLU A 102 10.90 -7.92 1.32
CA GLU A 102 11.95 -7.97 2.35
C GLU A 102 11.61 -7.17 3.62
N SER A 103 10.65 -6.24 3.53
CA SER A 103 10.20 -5.43 4.67
C SER A 103 9.19 -6.14 5.56
N ASP A 104 8.50 -7.16 5.02
CA ASP A 104 7.42 -7.84 5.72
C ASP A 104 7.96 -8.82 6.78
N PRO A 105 7.64 -8.61 8.08
CA PRO A 105 8.00 -9.53 9.15
C PRO A 105 7.03 -10.73 9.26
N ASP A 106 5.88 -10.68 8.59
CA ASP A 106 4.74 -11.59 8.80
C ASP A 106 4.59 -12.65 7.70
N LEU A 107 5.16 -12.41 6.51
CA LEU A 107 5.06 -13.29 5.35
C LEU A 107 6.33 -13.26 4.47
N ASP A 108 6.60 -14.36 3.76
CA ASP A 108 7.72 -14.55 2.80
C ASP A 108 7.24 -15.23 1.50
N GLU A 109 5.94 -15.19 1.22
CA GLU A 109 5.32 -15.79 0.06
C GLU A 109 5.42 -14.88 -1.17
N PRO A 110 5.30 -15.43 -2.40
CA PRO A 110 5.21 -14.63 -3.60
C PRO A 110 4.10 -13.58 -3.49
N GLN A 111 4.39 -12.35 -3.91
CA GLN A 111 3.52 -11.21 -3.72
C GLN A 111 2.11 -11.40 -4.33
N ILE A 112 1.97 -12.13 -5.45
CA ILE A 112 0.65 -12.48 -6.01
C ILE A 112 -0.25 -13.25 -5.03
N GLN A 113 0.33 -14.10 -4.17
CA GLN A 113 -0.46 -14.83 -3.17
C GLN A 113 -1.05 -13.87 -2.14
N HIS A 114 -0.28 -12.87 -1.71
CA HIS A 114 -0.78 -11.84 -0.81
C HIS A 114 -1.93 -11.03 -1.42
N LEU A 115 -1.77 -10.57 -2.68
CA LEU A 115 -2.84 -9.88 -3.42
C LEU A 115 -4.14 -10.69 -3.43
N LEU A 116 -4.05 -11.98 -3.74
CA LEU A 116 -5.22 -12.86 -3.82
C LEU A 116 -5.78 -13.23 -2.44
N GLN A 117 -4.95 -13.37 -1.41
CA GLN A 117 -5.39 -13.61 -0.04
C GLN A 117 -6.23 -12.44 0.48
N THR A 118 -5.73 -11.22 0.31
CA THR A 118 -6.44 -10.00 0.70
C THR A 118 -7.75 -9.88 -0.07
N ALA A 119 -7.71 -10.03 -1.40
CA ALA A 119 -8.90 -9.91 -2.25
C ALA A 119 -9.96 -10.98 -1.95
N GLU A 120 -9.59 -12.26 -1.77
CA GLU A 120 -10.54 -13.32 -1.44
C GLU A 120 -11.10 -13.19 -0.02
N ALA A 121 -10.30 -12.71 0.94
CA ALA A 121 -10.77 -12.47 2.31
C ALA A 121 -11.81 -11.34 2.35
N ILE A 122 -11.57 -10.23 1.63
CA ILE A 122 -12.57 -9.18 1.45
C ILE A 122 -13.80 -9.72 0.71
N ARG A 123 -13.61 -10.45 -0.39
CA ARG A 123 -14.72 -10.99 -1.21
C ARG A 123 -15.67 -11.88 -0.43
N LYS A 124 -15.16 -12.59 0.57
CA LYS A 124 -15.98 -13.41 1.46
C LYS A 124 -16.88 -12.56 2.37
N ASP A 125 -16.34 -11.47 2.91
CA ASP A 125 -17.02 -10.64 3.91
C ASP A 125 -17.88 -9.52 3.30
N TYR A 126 -17.52 -9.07 2.09
CA TYR A 126 -18.16 -7.96 1.37
C TYR A 126 -18.58 -8.37 -0.05
N PRO A 127 -19.34 -9.47 -0.24
CA PRO A 127 -19.54 -10.10 -1.55
C PRO A 127 -20.14 -9.18 -2.63
N ASP A 128 -20.85 -8.12 -2.23
CA ASP A 128 -21.50 -7.16 -3.12
C ASP A 128 -20.62 -5.94 -3.48
N GLU A 129 -19.45 -5.78 -2.83
CA GLU A 129 -18.54 -4.63 -3.01
C GLU A 129 -17.40 -4.96 -3.98
N ASP A 130 -17.74 -5.23 -5.24
CA ASP A 130 -16.78 -5.74 -6.22
C ASP A 130 -15.60 -4.80 -6.52
N TRP A 131 -15.79 -3.49 -6.36
CA TRP A 131 -14.71 -2.50 -6.44
C TRP A 131 -13.68 -2.69 -5.31
N LEU A 132 -14.10 -3.11 -4.12
CA LEU A 132 -13.20 -3.33 -2.98
C LEU A 132 -12.36 -4.60 -3.18
N HIS A 133 -12.93 -5.62 -3.84
CA HIS A 133 -12.17 -6.82 -4.22
C HIS A 133 -11.06 -6.47 -5.21
N LEU A 134 -11.38 -5.60 -6.18
CA LEU A 134 -10.40 -5.13 -7.15
C LEU A 134 -9.34 -4.25 -6.50
N THR A 135 -9.73 -3.31 -5.64
CA THR A 135 -8.79 -2.51 -4.84
C THR A 135 -7.79 -3.39 -4.10
N ALA A 136 -8.26 -4.48 -3.47
CA ALA A 136 -7.39 -5.46 -2.84
C ALA A 136 -6.52 -6.27 -3.78
N LEU A 137 -6.97 -6.57 -5.00
CA LEU A 137 -6.10 -7.22 -5.97
C LEU A 137 -4.96 -6.29 -6.41
N ILE A 138 -5.22 -4.98 -6.50
CA ILE A 138 -4.29 -4.04 -7.13
C ILE A 138 -3.43 -3.22 -6.16
N HIS A 139 -3.68 -3.31 -4.85
CA HIS A 139 -3.05 -2.42 -3.85
C HIS A 139 -1.51 -2.42 -3.92
N ASP A 140 -0.89 -3.60 -3.97
CA ASP A 140 0.58 -3.73 -4.03
C ASP A 140 1.14 -3.77 -5.45
N LEU A 141 0.37 -3.43 -6.49
CA LEU A 141 0.87 -3.49 -7.86
C LEU A 141 2.01 -2.51 -8.13
N GLY A 142 2.19 -1.48 -7.30
CA GLY A 142 3.37 -0.62 -7.36
C GLY A 142 4.70 -1.38 -7.24
N LYS A 143 4.70 -2.57 -6.62
CA LYS A 143 5.89 -3.43 -6.49
C LYS A 143 6.45 -3.89 -7.84
N VAL A 144 5.71 -3.77 -8.96
CA VAL A 144 6.27 -4.06 -10.29
C VAL A 144 7.45 -3.16 -10.65
N LEU A 145 7.60 -1.99 -10.02
CA LEU A 145 8.77 -1.11 -10.17
C LEU A 145 10.10 -1.76 -9.75
N LEU A 146 10.05 -2.85 -8.99
CA LEU A 146 11.22 -3.67 -8.65
C LEU A 146 11.71 -4.51 -9.83
N HIS A 147 10.86 -4.70 -10.85
CA HIS A 147 11.19 -5.52 -12.01
C HIS A 147 12.05 -4.74 -13.02
N PRO A 148 13.06 -5.37 -13.64
CA PRO A 148 13.93 -4.71 -14.62
C PRO A 148 13.17 -4.04 -15.77
N ALA A 149 12.01 -4.59 -16.15
CA ALA A 149 11.16 -3.98 -17.18
C ALA A 149 10.59 -2.60 -16.76
N PHE A 150 10.54 -2.29 -15.46
CA PHE A 150 9.92 -1.09 -14.90
C PHE A 150 10.93 -0.17 -14.17
N GLY A 151 12.23 -0.41 -14.32
CA GLY A 151 13.29 0.47 -13.81
C GLY A 151 14.15 -0.10 -12.70
N GLU A 152 13.87 -1.31 -12.19
CA GLU A 152 14.71 -2.02 -11.22
C GLU A 152 15.01 -1.20 -9.96
N LEU A 153 13.96 -0.59 -9.38
CA LEU A 153 14.13 0.14 -8.12
C LEU A 153 14.55 -0.82 -7.01
N PRO A 154 15.41 -0.39 -6.07
CA PRO A 154 15.72 -1.21 -4.91
C PRO A 154 14.48 -1.33 -4.00
N GLN A 155 14.32 -2.46 -3.31
CA GLN A 155 13.14 -2.71 -2.47
C GLN A 155 12.87 -1.59 -1.45
N TRP A 156 13.92 -1.02 -0.84
CA TRP A 156 13.77 0.08 0.13
C TRP A 156 13.13 1.35 -0.46
N ALA A 157 13.12 1.52 -1.78
CA ALA A 157 12.48 2.63 -2.45
C ALA A 157 11.02 2.35 -2.84
N MET A 158 10.50 1.15 -2.56
CA MET A 158 9.18 0.71 -3.03
C MET A 158 8.34 -0.02 -1.98
N VAL A 159 8.94 -0.65 -0.97
CA VAL A 159 8.22 -1.40 0.06
C VAL A 159 8.50 -0.87 1.47
N GLY A 160 7.70 -1.33 2.43
CA GLY A 160 7.72 -0.88 3.82
C GLY A 160 6.74 0.26 4.11
N ASP A 161 6.51 0.48 5.41
CA ASP A 161 5.60 1.52 5.90
C ASP A 161 6.00 2.91 5.37
N THR A 162 5.02 3.62 4.80
CA THR A 162 5.19 4.98 4.29
C THR A 162 4.99 6.05 5.38
N PHE A 163 5.59 7.22 5.18
CA PHE A 163 5.43 8.37 6.06
C PHE A 163 5.59 9.68 5.30
N PRO A 164 4.97 10.78 5.77
CA PRO A 164 5.23 12.12 5.25
C PRO A 164 6.72 12.50 5.37
N VAL A 165 7.34 12.90 4.26
CA VAL A 165 8.65 13.57 4.28
C VAL A 165 8.45 15.09 4.36
N GLY A 166 9.45 15.84 4.83
CA GLY A 166 9.37 17.31 4.84
C GLY A 166 8.60 17.91 6.00
N CYS A 167 8.18 17.10 6.98
CA CYS A 167 7.78 17.49 8.33
C CYS A 167 8.49 16.61 9.36
N ALA A 168 8.33 16.94 10.65
CA ALA A 168 8.93 16.17 11.73
C ALA A 168 8.39 14.74 11.72
N PHE A 169 9.28 13.77 11.88
CA PHE A 169 8.93 12.36 12.01
C PHE A 169 8.16 12.13 13.30
N ASP A 170 7.08 11.36 13.22
CA ASP A 170 6.38 10.84 14.38
C ASP A 170 7.19 9.72 15.06
N GLU A 171 7.14 9.64 16.39
CA GLU A 171 7.88 8.62 17.17
C GLU A 171 7.40 7.18 16.89
N SER A 172 6.22 7.01 16.29
CA SER A 172 5.74 5.71 15.81
C SER A 172 6.50 5.17 14.61
N ILE A 173 7.26 6.01 13.89
CA ILE A 173 8.09 5.58 12.76
C ILE A 173 9.37 4.93 13.32
N VAL A 174 9.60 3.67 12.96
CA VAL A 174 10.80 2.91 13.36
C VAL A 174 12.07 3.57 12.79
N ASP A 175 13.22 3.52 13.45
CA ASP A 175 14.56 3.86 12.90
C ASP A 175 14.74 5.16 12.06
N HIS A 176 13.93 6.19 12.27
CA HIS A 176 13.98 7.42 11.47
C HIS A 176 15.13 8.38 11.84
N LYS A 177 15.77 8.21 13.00
CA LYS A 177 16.68 9.20 13.62
C LYS A 177 17.91 9.55 12.78
N GLU A 178 18.37 8.61 11.95
CA GLU A 178 19.54 8.81 11.09
C GLU A 178 19.22 9.56 9.79
N ASN A 179 17.94 9.78 9.48
CA ASN A 179 17.55 10.51 8.28
C ASN A 179 18.10 11.96 8.30
N PRO A 180 18.76 12.43 7.23
CA PRO A 180 19.32 13.77 7.18
C PRO A 180 18.27 14.89 7.30
N ASP A 181 17.01 14.65 6.93
CA ASP A 181 15.93 15.62 7.04
C ASP A 181 15.60 15.98 8.50
N ASN A 182 15.92 15.12 9.49
CA ASN A 182 15.82 15.47 10.92
C ASN A 182 16.67 16.68 11.31
N LYS A 183 17.78 16.90 10.60
CA LYS A 183 18.71 18.01 10.86
C LYS A 183 18.38 19.24 10.03
N ASN A 184 17.40 19.17 9.14
CA ASN A 184 16.99 20.27 8.31
C ASN A 184 15.93 21.12 9.04
N PRO A 185 16.21 22.40 9.37
CA PRO A 185 15.25 23.26 10.07
C PRO A 185 13.97 23.54 9.28
N ALA A 186 13.97 23.34 7.97
CA ALA A 186 12.77 23.47 7.15
C ALA A 186 11.80 22.27 7.32
N TYR A 187 12.31 21.11 7.73
CA TYR A 187 11.55 19.85 7.75
C TYR A 187 11.31 19.35 9.17
N ASN A 188 12.17 19.67 10.14
CA ASN A 188 12.08 19.10 11.49
C ASN A 188 11.08 19.78 12.44
N THR A 189 10.09 20.50 11.90
CA THR A 189 8.98 21.08 12.68
C THR A 189 7.70 20.31 12.43
N LYS A 190 6.70 20.47 13.31
CA LYS A 190 5.41 19.76 13.22
C LYS A 190 4.83 19.77 11.79
N TYR A 191 4.79 20.94 11.15
CA TYR A 191 4.25 21.07 9.80
C TYR A 191 5.32 21.06 8.71
N GLY A 192 6.56 21.45 9.04
CA GLY A 192 7.65 21.55 8.07
C GLY A 192 7.27 22.40 6.86
N ILE A 193 7.16 21.77 5.68
CA ILE A 193 6.76 22.42 4.43
C ILE A 193 5.24 22.51 4.20
N TYR A 194 4.42 21.92 5.07
CA TYR A 194 2.98 21.81 4.90
C TYR A 194 2.20 22.88 5.67
N SER A 195 0.91 23.03 5.32
CA SER A 195 -0.07 23.72 6.13
C SER A 195 -0.94 22.72 6.90
N GLU A 196 -1.51 23.18 8.01
CA GLU A 196 -2.49 22.41 8.77
C GLU A 196 -3.70 22.02 7.90
N GLY A 197 -4.11 20.75 7.98
CA GLY A 197 -5.26 20.22 7.25
C GLY A 197 -5.15 20.34 5.72
N CYS A 198 -3.94 20.36 5.16
CA CYS A 198 -3.75 20.45 3.71
C CYS A 198 -4.32 19.27 2.92
N GLY A 199 -4.60 18.16 3.59
CA GLY A 199 -5.07 16.92 2.99
C GLY A 199 -3.92 16.07 2.45
N LEU A 200 -4.07 14.74 2.51
CA LEU A 200 -2.98 13.82 2.15
C LEU A 200 -2.55 13.95 0.68
N HIS A 201 -3.46 14.35 -0.20
CA HIS A 201 -3.14 14.65 -1.61
C HIS A 201 -2.09 15.74 -1.80
N ASN A 202 -1.89 16.62 -0.81
CA ASN A 202 -0.87 17.68 -0.82
C ASN A 202 0.38 17.32 -0.01
N VAL A 203 0.41 16.12 0.58
CA VAL A 203 1.54 15.65 1.39
C VAL A 203 2.50 14.84 0.51
N LEU A 204 3.78 15.19 0.56
CA LEU A 204 4.82 14.39 -0.07
C LEU A 204 5.10 13.19 0.85
N MET A 205 4.60 12.03 0.45
CA MET A 205 4.88 10.77 1.13
C MET A 205 6.24 10.22 0.71
N SER A 206 6.89 9.45 1.60
CA SER A 206 8.00 8.58 1.23
C SER A 206 7.56 7.64 0.11
N TRP A 207 8.50 7.24 -0.74
CA TRP A 207 8.20 6.27 -1.78
C TRP A 207 7.91 4.90 -1.18
N GLY A 208 6.78 4.35 -1.59
CA GLY A 208 6.28 3.05 -1.17
C GLY A 208 5.05 2.70 -1.98
N HIS A 209 4.63 1.45 -1.89
CA HIS A 209 3.38 0.97 -2.48
C HIS A 209 2.20 1.08 -1.50
N ASP A 210 2.50 1.28 -0.21
CA ASP A 210 1.52 1.32 0.88
C ASP A 210 1.07 2.75 1.22
N ASP A 211 -0.13 2.88 1.78
CA ASP A 211 -0.65 4.09 2.43
C ASP A 211 -0.89 3.75 3.93
N TYR A 212 0.17 3.49 4.70
CA TYR A 212 0.02 3.19 6.13
C TYR A 212 0.03 4.46 6.99
N MET A 213 -1.12 4.83 7.53
CA MET A 213 -1.28 5.97 8.45
C MET A 213 -1.92 5.48 9.76
N CYS A 214 -1.09 5.06 10.73
CA CYS A 214 -1.55 4.61 12.05
C CYS A 214 -1.84 5.77 13.00
N GLY A 215 -2.89 6.56 12.73
CA GLY A 215 -3.33 7.64 13.63
C GLY A 215 -2.29 8.76 13.90
N ALA A 216 -1.12 8.69 13.28
CA ALA A 216 -0.13 9.75 13.20
C ALA A 216 -0.53 10.77 12.14
N TYR A 217 0.08 11.96 12.19
CA TYR A 217 -0.12 13.03 11.19
C TYR A 217 -1.57 13.51 11.01
N MET A 218 -2.42 13.34 12.02
CA MET A 218 -3.81 13.85 12.04
C MET A 218 -3.93 15.38 11.86
N HIS A 219 -2.83 16.11 11.97
CA HIS A 219 -2.77 17.56 11.74
C HIS A 219 -2.57 17.91 10.25
N LEU A 220 -2.30 16.93 9.38
CA LEU A 220 -2.18 17.11 7.93
C LEU A 220 -3.44 16.68 7.17
N ILE A 221 -4.25 15.79 7.73
CA ILE A 221 -5.45 15.25 7.08
C ILE A 221 -6.59 16.27 7.05
N ASN A 222 -7.43 16.19 6.01
CA ASN A 222 -8.64 17.02 5.86
C ASN A 222 -9.94 16.19 6.12
N GLU A 223 -11.10 16.82 5.94
CA GLU A 223 -12.40 16.16 6.16
C GLU A 223 -12.62 14.96 5.21
N GLU A 224 -12.22 15.08 3.94
CA GLU A 224 -12.32 14.01 2.96
C GLU A 224 -11.44 12.80 3.33
N ASP A 225 -10.21 13.04 3.78
CA ASP A 225 -9.32 11.98 4.28
C ASP A 225 -9.97 11.25 5.47
N ILE A 226 -10.60 11.98 6.39
CA ILE A 226 -11.29 11.42 7.57
C ILE A 226 -12.45 10.51 7.14
N GLU A 227 -13.25 10.92 6.16
CA GLU A 227 -14.32 10.10 5.61
C GLU A 227 -13.79 8.80 4.99
N ASN A 228 -12.62 8.86 4.35
CA ASN A 228 -11.96 7.72 3.73
C ASN A 228 -11.23 6.80 4.73
N LEU A 229 -10.90 7.28 5.94
CA LEU A 229 -10.27 6.46 6.98
C LEU A 229 -11.06 5.20 7.33
N LYS A 230 -12.40 5.22 7.18
CA LYS A 230 -13.23 4.04 7.46
C LYS A 230 -12.89 2.89 6.49
N TRP A 231 -12.73 3.20 5.21
CA TRP A 231 -12.41 2.23 4.18
C TRP A 231 -10.97 1.76 4.30
N LEU A 232 -10.06 2.67 4.64
CA LEU A 232 -8.67 2.33 4.92
C LEU A 232 -8.55 1.36 6.11
N LYS A 233 -9.30 1.58 7.20
CA LYS A 233 -9.33 0.67 8.35
C LYS A 233 -9.87 -0.72 8.00
N ILE A 234 -10.93 -0.77 7.19
CA ILE A 234 -11.48 -2.03 6.69
C ILE A 234 -10.40 -2.74 5.87
N PHE A 235 -9.83 -2.04 4.88
CA PHE A 235 -8.80 -2.56 4.00
C PHE A 235 -7.58 -3.10 4.76
N ASN A 236 -6.98 -2.28 5.63
CA ASN A 236 -5.79 -2.63 6.41
C ASN A 236 -5.99 -3.87 7.29
N LYS A 237 -7.23 -4.12 7.76
CA LYS A 237 -7.56 -5.36 8.48
C LYS A 237 -7.32 -6.56 7.57
N PHE A 238 -7.83 -6.54 6.35
CA PHE A 238 -7.71 -7.68 5.44
C PHE A 238 -6.29 -7.82 4.90
N ASP A 239 -5.67 -6.72 4.50
CA ASP A 239 -4.27 -6.71 4.08
C ASP A 239 -3.38 -7.38 5.16
N LEU A 240 -3.39 -6.85 6.38
CA LEU A 240 -2.50 -7.36 7.42
C LEU A 240 -2.81 -8.81 7.82
N TYR A 241 -4.08 -9.11 8.08
CA TYR A 241 -4.45 -10.35 8.77
C TYR A 241 -4.74 -11.51 7.83
N SER A 242 -4.92 -11.28 6.52
CA SER A 242 -5.13 -12.36 5.54
C SER A 242 -3.84 -13.07 5.12
N LYS A 243 -2.68 -12.50 5.46
CA LYS A 243 -1.34 -13.06 5.20
C LYS A 243 -1.24 -14.50 5.71
N SER A 244 -0.99 -15.44 4.80
CA SER A 244 -1.00 -16.86 5.10
C SER A 244 -0.01 -17.67 4.26
N LYS A 245 0.48 -18.79 4.80
CA LYS A 245 1.19 -19.83 4.05
C LYS A 245 0.27 -20.67 3.15
N VAL A 246 -1.06 -20.51 3.26
CA VAL A 246 -2.02 -21.25 2.44
C VAL A 246 -2.22 -20.52 1.12
N HIS A 247 -1.78 -21.14 0.02
CA HIS A 247 -1.90 -20.57 -1.31
C HIS A 247 -3.33 -20.59 -1.86
N ILE A 248 -3.69 -19.51 -2.52
CA ILE A 248 -4.90 -19.41 -3.34
C ILE A 248 -4.61 -20.12 -4.67
N ARG A 249 -5.55 -20.96 -5.12
CA ARG A 249 -5.47 -21.60 -6.44
C ARG A 249 -5.79 -20.59 -7.53
N VAL A 250 -4.74 -19.99 -8.08
CA VAL A 250 -4.79 -18.88 -9.05
C VAL A 250 -5.75 -19.20 -10.20
N GLU A 251 -5.71 -20.40 -10.77
CA GLU A 251 -6.53 -20.81 -11.92
C GLU A 251 -8.03 -20.80 -11.61
N LYS A 252 -8.41 -20.98 -10.35
CA LYS A 252 -9.83 -20.96 -9.94
C LYS A 252 -10.37 -19.54 -9.82
N VAL A 253 -9.55 -18.60 -9.40
CA VAL A 253 -9.98 -17.22 -9.09
C VAL A 253 -9.69 -16.25 -10.24
N LYS A 254 -8.70 -16.56 -11.08
CA LYS A 254 -8.30 -15.74 -12.24
C LYS A 254 -9.48 -15.34 -13.14
N PRO A 255 -10.46 -16.20 -13.50
CA PRO A 255 -11.58 -15.78 -14.33
C PRO A 255 -12.43 -14.66 -13.70
N TYR A 256 -12.61 -14.68 -12.38
CA TYR A 256 -13.35 -13.65 -11.66
C TYR A 256 -12.60 -12.32 -11.67
N TYR A 257 -11.32 -12.33 -11.34
CA TYR A 257 -10.51 -11.11 -11.29
C TYR A 257 -10.25 -10.52 -12.68
N LEU A 258 -10.08 -11.34 -13.71
CA LEU A 258 -10.04 -10.87 -15.10
C LEU A 258 -11.35 -10.18 -15.51
N TYR A 259 -12.51 -10.71 -15.07
CA TYR A 259 -13.78 -10.03 -15.28
C TYR A 259 -13.83 -8.65 -14.60
N LEU A 260 -13.38 -8.56 -13.33
CA LEU A 260 -13.32 -7.27 -12.63
C LEU A 260 -12.35 -6.29 -13.30
N ILE A 261 -11.15 -6.73 -13.65
CA ILE A 261 -10.16 -5.90 -14.36
C ILE A 261 -10.78 -5.33 -15.63
N ASN A 262 -11.41 -6.17 -16.46
CA ASN A 262 -12.03 -5.73 -17.71
C ASN A 262 -13.26 -4.84 -17.50
N LYS A 263 -13.93 -4.91 -16.34
CA LYS A 263 -15.05 -4.03 -15.98
C LYS A 263 -14.57 -2.60 -15.68
N TYR A 264 -13.41 -2.46 -15.02
CA TYR A 264 -12.95 -1.19 -14.46
C TYR A 264 -11.78 -0.53 -15.23
N PHE A 265 -11.01 -1.31 -15.98
CA PHE A 265 -9.82 -0.85 -16.68
C PHE A 265 -9.81 -1.29 -18.15
N PRO A 266 -9.09 -0.56 -19.02
CA PRO A 266 -8.78 -1.06 -20.34
C PRO A 266 -7.92 -2.34 -20.27
N ALA A 267 -7.93 -3.12 -21.35
CA ALA A 267 -7.21 -4.39 -21.40
C ALA A 267 -5.70 -4.26 -21.13
N LYS A 268 -5.11 -3.11 -21.48
CA LYS A 268 -3.71 -2.77 -21.22
C LYS A 268 -3.60 -1.35 -20.71
N LEU A 269 -2.63 -1.14 -19.82
CA LEU A 269 -2.34 0.14 -19.20
C LEU A 269 -0.92 0.55 -19.54
N LYS A 270 -0.70 1.86 -19.59
CA LYS A 270 0.62 2.45 -19.77
C LYS A 270 1.16 2.80 -18.40
N TRP A 271 2.14 2.03 -17.96
CA TRP A 271 2.81 2.21 -16.69
C TRP A 271 3.93 3.22 -16.87
N GLN A 272 3.89 4.29 -16.07
CA GLN A 272 4.90 5.33 -16.01
C GLN A 272 4.92 5.92 -14.60
N CYS A 273 6.09 6.41 -14.16
CA CYS A 273 6.20 7.20 -12.93
C CYS A 273 5.82 8.64 -13.28
N GLY A 274 4.87 9.24 -12.54
CA GLY A 274 4.25 10.54 -12.83
C GLY A 274 5.23 11.66 -13.23
N SER A 275 4.76 12.54 -14.11
CA SER A 275 5.47 13.73 -14.60
C SER A 275 5.17 14.99 -13.80
#